data_AF-A0A7X9IPK4-F1
#
_entry.id   AF-A0A7X9IPK4-F1
#
_cell.length_a   1.000
_cell.length_b   1.000
_cell.length_c   1.000
_cell.angle_alpha   90.00
_cell.angle_beta   90.00
_cell.angle_gamma   90.00
#
_symmetry.space_group_name_H-M   'P 1'
#
loop_
_entity.id
_entity.type
_entity.pdbx_description
1 polymer ?
#
loop_
_entity_poly.entity_id
_entity_poly.type
_entity_poly.pdbx_seq_one_letter_code
_entity_poly.pdbx_strand_id
1 'polypeptide(L)'
;MKKPNEFSTIFTKYVYQFDKMKYFMNKKDKKNSCILCDILNHTQDSLLICKSEYISTCVNLYPYNSGHIMLFPNRHVENFLDLNDNENFHLFILTKFFIKGLKILYNPSGFNIGFNIGENSGASIKHIHEHIVPRFENELGMIDIIGGSKVIVESPKITCDKLKNYTIENSTNLPFNLE
;
A
#
# COMPACT_ATOMS: atom_id res chain seq x y z
N MET A 1 -19.44 -5.30 29.67
CA MET A 1 -18.29 -4.90 28.83
C MET A 1 -17.44 -3.92 29.63
N LYS A 2 -16.21 -4.28 30.02
CA LYS A 2 -15.30 -3.35 30.71
C LYS A 2 -14.78 -2.33 29.69
N LYS A 3 -14.78 -1.04 30.02
CA LYS A 3 -14.16 0.01 29.19
C LYS A 3 -12.69 -0.37 28.93
N PRO A 4 -12.16 -0.22 27.71
CA PRO A 4 -10.75 -0.49 27.45
C PRO A 4 -9.88 0.46 28.30
N ASN A 5 -8.92 -0.07 29.04
CA ASN A 5 -7.97 0.73 29.82
C ASN A 5 -7.11 1.59 28.86
N GLU A 6 -6.74 2.82 29.23
CA GLU A 6 -5.97 3.75 28.38
C GLU A 6 -4.66 3.16 27.85
N PHE A 7 -4.04 2.23 28.58
CA PHE A 7 -2.87 1.47 28.15
C PHE A 7 -3.12 0.57 26.93
N SER A 8 -4.31 -0.04 26.83
CA SER A 8 -4.68 -0.85 25.66
C SER A 8 -4.81 -0.01 24.40
N THR A 9 -5.27 1.24 24.52
CA THR A 9 -5.41 2.17 23.39
C THR A 9 -4.07 2.63 22.82
N ILE A 10 -3.05 2.87 23.65
CA ILE A 10 -1.72 3.29 23.15
C ILE A 10 -1.06 2.14 22.39
N PHE A 11 -1.08 0.93 22.96
CA PHE A 11 -0.47 -0.23 22.31
C PHE A 11 -1.14 -0.52 20.96
N THR A 12 -2.48 -0.50 20.90
CA THR A 12 -3.22 -0.73 19.64
C THR A 12 -3.02 0.40 18.62
N LYS A 13 -2.69 1.62 19.06
CA LYS A 13 -2.50 2.78 18.18
C LYS A 13 -1.16 2.79 17.46
N TYR A 14 -0.10 2.29 18.10
CA TYR A 14 1.27 2.37 17.58
C TYR A 14 1.92 1.00 17.31
N VAL A 15 1.47 -0.05 17.99
CA VAL A 15 1.95 -1.43 17.81
C VAL A 15 0.89 -2.19 17.03
N TYR A 16 1.13 -2.38 15.74
CA TYR A 16 0.24 -3.17 14.90
C TYR A 16 0.59 -4.65 15.05
N GLN A 17 -0.17 -5.35 15.89
CA GLN A 17 -0.19 -6.80 15.86
C GLN A 17 -1.03 -7.23 14.65
N PHE A 18 -0.37 -7.58 13.56
CA PHE A 18 -1.04 -8.02 12.35
C PHE A 18 -1.72 -9.37 12.60
N ASP A 19 -3.00 -9.35 12.95
CA ASP A 19 -3.83 -10.55 13.00
C ASP A 19 -4.21 -10.97 11.57
N LYS A 20 -3.19 -11.17 10.73
CA LYS A 20 -3.30 -11.59 9.32
C LYS A 20 -4.20 -12.83 9.22
N MET A 21 -4.13 -13.68 10.25
CA MET A 21 -4.97 -14.86 10.44
C MET A 21 -6.46 -14.52 10.53
N LYS A 22 -6.90 -13.53 11.33
CA LYS A 22 -8.32 -13.12 11.39
C LYS A 22 -8.82 -12.57 10.05
N TYR A 23 -7.99 -11.81 9.34
CA TYR A 23 -8.31 -11.33 7.99
C TYR A 23 -8.48 -12.49 7.00
N PHE A 24 -7.57 -13.48 7.01
CA PHE A 24 -7.70 -14.69 6.18
C PHE A 24 -8.91 -15.55 6.58
N MET A 25 -9.21 -15.66 7.88
CA MET A 25 -10.33 -16.46 8.39
C MET A 25 -11.68 -15.85 8.03
N ASN A 26 -11.83 -14.52 8.10
CA ASN A 26 -13.06 -13.82 7.66
C ASN A 26 -13.29 -13.86 6.15
N LYS A 27 -12.30 -14.26 5.34
CA LYS A 27 -12.39 -14.27 3.88
C LYS A 27 -12.74 -15.64 3.28
N LYS A 28 -12.89 -16.69 4.11
CA LYS A 28 -13.32 -18.02 3.64
C LYS A 28 -14.70 -18.01 2.94
N ASP A 29 -15.50 -16.95 3.11
CA ASP A 29 -16.85 -16.84 2.57
C ASP A 29 -16.99 -16.08 1.24
N LYS A 30 -15.91 -15.51 0.67
CA LYS A 30 -15.93 -14.91 -0.68
C LYS A 30 -14.98 -15.65 -1.61
N LYS A 31 -15.43 -16.80 -2.13
CA LYS A 31 -14.84 -17.42 -3.32
C LYS A 31 -14.89 -16.40 -4.48
N ASN A 32 -13.73 -15.93 -4.93
CA ASN A 32 -13.48 -15.26 -6.21
C ASN A 32 -13.53 -13.72 -6.33
N SER A 33 -13.52 -12.92 -5.25
CA SER A 33 -13.34 -11.46 -5.41
C SER A 33 -11.88 -11.03 -5.21
N CYS A 34 -11.27 -10.47 -6.26
CA CYS A 34 -9.94 -9.87 -6.20
C CYS A 34 -10.01 -8.57 -5.38
N ILE A 35 -9.18 -8.45 -4.32
CA ILE A 35 -9.23 -7.30 -3.42
C ILE A 35 -8.88 -5.97 -4.11
N LEU A 36 -7.97 -6.01 -5.09
CA LEU A 36 -7.59 -4.81 -5.84
C LEU A 36 -8.72 -4.37 -6.78
N CYS A 37 -9.44 -5.32 -7.38
CA CYS A 37 -10.66 -5.00 -8.13
C CYS A 37 -11.78 -4.46 -7.23
N ASP A 38 -11.93 -5.02 -6.01
CA ASP A 38 -12.89 -4.51 -5.03
C ASP A 38 -12.55 -3.06 -4.62
N ILE A 39 -11.26 -2.72 -4.47
CA ILE A 39 -10.78 -1.36 -4.19
C ILE A 39 -11.18 -0.38 -5.30
N LEU A 40 -11.10 -0.78 -6.57
CA LEU A 40 -11.52 0.06 -7.70
C LEU A 40 -13.02 0.37 -7.69
N ASN A 41 -13.84 -0.58 -7.23
CA ASN A 41 -15.29 -0.46 -7.20
C ASN A 41 -15.82 0.27 -5.96
N HIS A 42 -15.04 0.35 -4.88
CA HIS A 42 -15.43 0.96 -3.62
C HIS A 42 -14.49 2.11 -3.24
N THR A 43 -14.78 3.32 -3.71
CA THR A 43 -13.90 4.50 -3.59
C THR A 43 -13.86 5.12 -2.19
N GLN A 44 -14.90 4.94 -1.37
CA GLN A 44 -15.09 5.73 -0.15
C GLN A 44 -14.41 5.15 1.10
N ASP A 45 -14.18 3.83 1.12
CA ASP A 45 -13.48 3.11 2.20
C ASP A 45 -12.17 2.45 1.74
N SER A 46 -11.81 2.58 0.46
CA SER A 46 -10.55 2.08 -0.03
C SER A 46 -9.41 3.04 0.32
N LEU A 47 -8.26 2.49 0.70
CA LEU A 47 -7.00 3.23 0.83
C LEU A 47 -6.46 3.69 -0.55
N LEU A 48 -7.34 3.89 -1.53
CA LEU A 48 -7.04 4.36 -2.88
C LEU A 48 -6.60 5.82 -2.82
N ILE A 49 -5.46 6.12 -3.44
CA ILE A 49 -4.87 7.46 -3.50
C ILE A 49 -5.36 8.17 -4.76
N CYS A 50 -5.16 7.56 -5.92
CA CYS A 50 -5.58 8.08 -7.22
C CYS A 50 -5.68 6.97 -8.26
N LYS A 51 -6.25 7.32 -9.41
CA LYS A 51 -6.38 6.45 -10.56
C LYS A 51 -6.02 7.18 -11.85
N SER A 52 -5.19 6.58 -12.67
CA SER A 52 -5.01 6.97 -14.08
C SER A 52 -5.87 6.08 -14.97
N GLU A 53 -5.82 6.27 -16.29
CA GLU A 53 -6.52 5.42 -17.25
C GLU A 53 -6.15 3.93 -17.11
N TYR A 54 -4.87 3.61 -16.86
CA TYR A 54 -4.37 2.24 -16.83
C TYR A 54 -3.99 1.71 -15.44
N ILE A 55 -3.53 2.58 -14.54
CA ILE A 55 -2.96 2.19 -13.24
C ILE A 55 -3.64 2.94 -12.11
N SER A 56 -3.94 2.23 -11.03
CA SER A 56 -4.38 2.77 -9.75
C SER A 56 -3.31 2.63 -8.68
N THR A 57 -3.34 3.54 -7.70
CA THR A 57 -2.39 3.56 -6.58
C THR A 57 -3.14 3.55 -5.26
N CYS A 58 -2.77 2.67 -4.33
CA CYS A 58 -3.36 2.61 -2.99
C CYS A 58 -2.29 2.43 -1.90
N VAL A 59 -2.64 2.75 -0.65
CA VAL A 59 -1.80 2.44 0.51
C VAL A 59 -2.01 0.99 0.91
N ASN A 60 -0.93 0.28 1.22
CA ASN A 60 -1.04 -1.06 1.75
C ASN A 60 -1.65 -1.01 3.16
N LEU A 61 -2.72 -1.79 3.38
CA LEU A 61 -3.38 -1.91 4.68
C LEU A 61 -2.43 -2.45 5.76
N TYR A 62 -1.46 -3.29 5.36
CA TYR A 62 -0.45 -3.87 6.23
C TYR A 62 0.94 -3.40 5.79
N PRO A 63 1.29 -2.14 6.07
CA PRO A 63 2.50 -1.53 5.56
C PRO A 63 3.75 -2.11 6.24
N TYR A 64 4.86 -2.23 5.49
CA TYR A 64 6.16 -2.53 6.08
C TYR A 64 6.72 -1.30 6.80
N ASN A 65 6.52 -0.12 6.24
CA ASN A 65 6.85 1.18 6.84
C ASN A 65 5.77 2.19 6.44
N SER A 66 5.69 3.30 7.18
CA SER A 66 4.85 4.44 6.78
C SER A 66 5.19 4.88 5.34
N GLY A 67 4.16 5.15 4.55
CA GLY A 67 4.31 5.44 3.13
C GLY A 67 4.39 4.21 2.20
N HIS A 68 4.20 2.97 2.70
CA HIS A 68 4.12 1.80 1.83
C HIS A 68 2.86 1.83 0.95
N ILE A 69 3.07 2.01 -0.35
CA ILE A 69 2.01 2.02 -1.36
C ILE A 69 2.15 0.87 -2.36
N MET A 70 1.06 0.61 -3.07
CA MET A 70 0.98 -0.37 -4.14
C MET A 70 0.40 0.28 -5.40
N LEU A 71 1.03 0.02 -6.54
CA LEU A 71 0.55 0.41 -7.87
C LEU A 71 0.11 -0.84 -8.62
N PHE A 72 -1.05 -0.81 -9.27
CA PHE A 72 -1.60 -1.99 -9.94
C PHE A 72 -2.45 -1.60 -11.14
N PRO A 73 -2.55 -2.46 -12.17
CA PRO A 73 -3.37 -2.17 -13.33
C PRO A 73 -4.86 -2.14 -12.97
N ASN A 74 -5.61 -1.26 -13.64
CA ASN A 74 -7.06 -1.16 -13.46
C ASN A 74 -7.75 -2.45 -13.97
N ARG A 75 -7.20 -3.03 -15.04
CA ARG A 75 -7.57 -4.35 -15.54
C ARG A 75 -6.99 -5.41 -14.62
N HIS A 76 -7.76 -6.47 -14.34
CA HIS A 76 -7.23 -7.62 -13.58
C HIS A 76 -6.18 -8.36 -14.42
N VAL A 77 -4.93 -8.31 -13.96
CA VAL A 77 -3.78 -8.99 -14.57
C VAL A 77 -3.02 -9.73 -13.48
N GLU A 78 -2.68 -11.01 -13.69
CA GLU A 78 -1.92 -11.79 -12.70
C GLU A 78 -0.44 -11.92 -13.04
N ASN A 79 -0.10 -11.96 -14.33
CA ASN A 79 1.25 -12.17 -14.80
C ASN A 79 1.88 -10.86 -15.27
N PHE A 80 3.14 -10.66 -14.92
CA PHE A 80 3.90 -9.47 -15.30
C PHE A 80 4.06 -9.34 -16.82
N LEU A 81 4.16 -10.48 -17.51
CA LEU A 81 4.32 -10.51 -18.96
C LEU A 81 3.05 -10.10 -19.74
N ASP A 82 1.90 -10.03 -19.06
CA ASP A 82 0.62 -9.68 -19.66
C ASP A 82 0.31 -8.16 -19.55
N LEU A 83 1.25 -7.37 -19.01
CA LEU A 83 1.16 -5.91 -18.98
C LEU A 83 1.40 -5.34 -20.37
N ASN A 84 0.48 -4.50 -20.84
CA ASN A 84 0.65 -3.80 -22.11
C ASN A 84 1.53 -2.54 -21.98
N ASP A 85 1.95 -1.97 -23.10
CA ASP A 85 2.88 -0.84 -23.13
C ASP A 85 2.33 0.42 -22.44
N ASN A 86 1.02 0.66 -22.50
CA ASN A 86 0.38 1.78 -21.80
C ASN A 86 0.35 1.56 -20.29
N GLU A 87 0.03 0.33 -19.84
CA GLU A 87 0.10 -0.07 -18.43
C GLU A 87 1.54 0.12 -17.90
N ASN A 88 2.55 -0.35 -18.65
CA ASN A 88 3.96 -0.16 -18.30
C ASN A 88 4.36 1.32 -18.24
N PHE A 89 3.95 2.11 -19.24
CA PHE A 89 4.25 3.54 -19.27
C PHE A 89 3.65 4.28 -18.07
N HIS A 90 2.36 4.08 -17.80
CA HIS A 90 1.68 4.70 -16.66
C HIS A 90 2.30 4.27 -15.34
N LEU A 91 2.60 2.97 -15.19
CA LEU A 91 3.21 2.40 -14.01
C LEU A 91 4.51 3.13 -13.69
N PHE A 92 5.49 3.13 -14.59
CA PHE A 92 6.80 3.72 -14.31
C PHE A 92 6.77 5.25 -14.13
N ILE A 93 5.85 5.95 -14.81
CA ILE A 93 5.65 7.39 -14.58
C ILE A 93 5.10 7.64 -13.17
N LEU A 94 4.11 6.88 -12.74
CA LEU A 94 3.55 6.96 -11.38
C LEU A 94 4.56 6.53 -10.32
N THR A 95 5.37 5.49 -10.57
CA THR A 95 6.44 5.06 -9.66
C THR A 95 7.40 6.22 -9.39
N LYS A 96 7.87 6.92 -10.44
CA LYS A 96 8.72 8.12 -10.29
C LYS A 96 8.01 9.25 -9.54
N PHE A 97 6.74 9.48 -9.84
CA PHE A 97 5.92 10.50 -9.18
C PHE A 97 5.81 10.26 -7.66
N PHE A 98 5.44 9.04 -7.26
CA PHE A 98 5.28 8.72 -5.85
C PHE A 98 6.60 8.62 -5.09
N ILE A 99 7.69 8.19 -5.71
CA ILE A 99 9.02 8.28 -5.05
C ILE A 99 9.34 9.73 -4.68
N LYS A 100 9.05 10.70 -5.55
CA LYS A 100 9.27 12.13 -5.25
C LYS A 100 8.37 12.59 -4.10
N GLY A 101 7.09 12.24 -4.13
CA GLY A 101 6.15 12.59 -3.06
C GLY A 101 6.54 11.98 -1.72
N LEU A 102 6.90 10.70 -1.69
CA LEU A 102 7.35 10.00 -0.49
C LEU A 102 8.65 10.59 0.05
N LYS A 103 9.56 11.06 -0.81
CA LYS A 103 10.76 11.79 -0.38
C LYS A 103 10.42 13.08 0.35
N ILE A 104 9.49 13.86 -0.18
CA ILE A 104 9.06 15.14 0.42
C ILE A 104 8.32 14.90 1.75
N LEU A 105 7.42 13.92 1.78
CA LEU A 105 6.54 13.69 2.92
C LEU A 105 7.21 12.98 4.10
N TYR A 106 8.17 12.09 3.83
CA TYR A 106 8.73 11.21 4.86
C TYR A 106 10.26 11.28 4.98
N ASN A 107 10.99 11.85 4.02
CA ASN A 107 12.45 11.87 3.99
C ASN A 107 13.11 10.50 4.27
N PRO A 108 12.74 9.41 3.54
CA PRO A 108 13.36 8.10 3.70
C PRO A 108 14.80 8.10 3.18
N SER A 109 15.65 7.26 3.77
CA SER A 109 17.03 7.03 3.32
C SER A 109 17.12 6.18 2.05
N GLY A 110 16.07 5.43 1.71
CA GLY A 110 16.02 4.61 0.49
C GLY A 110 14.63 4.08 0.17
N PHE A 111 14.55 3.19 -0.83
CA PHE A 111 13.30 2.53 -1.23
C PHE A 111 13.57 1.07 -1.63
N ASN A 112 12.63 0.18 -1.32
CA ASN A 112 12.47 -1.08 -2.04
C ASN A 112 11.30 -0.95 -2.99
N ILE A 113 11.54 -1.29 -4.26
CA ILE A 113 10.55 -1.21 -5.32
C ILE A 113 10.56 -2.53 -6.06
N GLY A 114 9.39 -3.12 -6.28
CA GLY A 114 9.31 -4.32 -7.11
C GLY A 114 8.04 -5.15 -6.91
N PHE A 115 8.07 -6.31 -7.56
CA PHE A 115 6.96 -7.24 -7.65
C PHE A 115 7.30 -8.56 -6.96
N ASN A 116 6.29 -9.18 -6.39
CA ASN A 116 6.34 -10.58 -5.99
C ASN A 116 5.58 -11.40 -7.05
N ILE A 117 6.29 -12.23 -7.81
CA ILE A 117 5.71 -13.03 -8.90
C ILE A 117 5.91 -14.53 -8.63
N GLY A 118 4.82 -15.28 -8.61
CA GLY A 118 4.80 -16.73 -8.40
C GLY A 118 4.36 -17.16 -6.99
N GLU A 119 4.06 -18.44 -6.84
CA GLU A 119 3.45 -18.99 -5.61
C GLU A 119 4.36 -18.83 -4.37
N ASN A 120 5.67 -19.02 -4.56
CA ASN A 120 6.64 -18.99 -3.46
C ASN A 120 7.38 -17.64 -3.32
N SER A 121 6.97 -16.61 -4.05
CA SER A 121 7.62 -15.29 -4.01
C SER A 121 7.07 -14.39 -2.90
N GLY A 122 6.14 -14.88 -2.07
CA GLY A 122 5.40 -14.06 -1.12
C GLY A 122 4.23 -13.27 -1.73
N ALA A 123 3.84 -13.58 -2.98
CA ALA A 123 2.68 -12.98 -3.62
C ALA A 123 1.37 -13.47 -2.95
N SER A 124 0.70 -12.59 -2.20
CA SER A 124 -0.54 -12.95 -1.49
C SER A 124 -1.83 -12.57 -2.25
N ILE A 125 -1.73 -11.83 -3.35
CA ILE A 125 -2.87 -11.35 -4.13
C ILE A 125 -2.66 -11.79 -5.58
N LYS A 126 -3.67 -12.45 -6.16
CA LYS A 126 -3.71 -12.86 -7.57
C LYS A 126 -4.14 -11.69 -8.46
N HIS A 127 -3.39 -10.61 -8.40
CA HIS A 127 -3.48 -9.43 -9.26
C HIS A 127 -2.16 -8.71 -9.05
N ILE A 128 -1.39 -8.55 -10.11
CA ILE A 128 -0.06 -7.99 -10.06
C ILE A 128 -0.07 -6.56 -9.51
N HIS A 129 0.87 -6.27 -8.62
CA HIS A 129 1.02 -4.95 -8.01
C HIS A 129 2.49 -4.71 -7.68
N GLU A 130 2.96 -3.51 -7.99
CA GLU A 130 4.29 -3.04 -7.61
C GLU A 130 4.22 -2.50 -6.18
N HIS A 131 5.13 -2.92 -5.33
CA HIS A 131 5.32 -2.32 -4.02
C HIS A 131 6.30 -1.17 -4.12
N ILE A 132 6.00 -0.04 -3.47
CA ILE A 132 6.96 1.02 -3.18
C ILE A 132 7.03 1.16 -1.66
N VAL A 133 8.16 0.74 -1.09
CA VAL A 133 8.39 0.71 0.36
C VAL A 133 9.49 1.70 0.71
N PRO A 134 9.17 2.84 1.35
CA PRO A 134 10.17 3.73 1.92
C PRO A 134 11.03 3.01 2.96
N ARG A 135 12.34 3.26 2.94
CA ARG A 135 13.30 2.71 3.90
C ARG A 135 13.94 3.82 4.72
N PHE A 136 14.10 3.58 6.01
CA PHE A 136 14.66 4.50 6.99
C PHE A 136 15.92 3.91 7.63
N GLU A 137 16.72 4.75 8.29
CA GLU A 137 17.81 4.27 9.12
C GLU A 137 17.26 3.65 10.42
N ASN A 138 17.90 2.59 10.90
CA ASN A 138 17.57 1.95 12.18
C ASN A 138 16.10 1.50 12.31
N GLU A 139 15.53 0.95 11.24
CA GLU A 139 14.11 0.52 11.19
C GLU A 139 13.73 -0.61 12.14
N LEU A 140 14.69 -1.45 12.52
CA LEU A 140 14.44 -2.58 13.40
C LEU A 140 14.68 -2.15 14.84
N GLY A 141 13.60 -2.05 15.61
CA GLY A 141 13.65 -1.81 17.05
C GLY A 141 13.64 -3.10 17.86
N MET A 142 13.85 -2.97 19.17
CA MET A 142 13.78 -4.09 20.10
C MET A 142 12.43 -4.82 20.06
N ILE A 143 11.33 -4.07 19.84
CA ILE A 143 9.98 -4.62 19.75
C ILE A 143 9.83 -5.52 18.51
N ASP A 144 10.47 -5.16 17.38
CA ASP A 144 10.46 -5.98 16.17
C ASP A 144 11.16 -7.32 16.39
N ILE A 145 12.34 -7.28 17.03
CA ILE A 145 13.21 -8.44 17.21
C ILE A 145 12.65 -9.40 18.26
N ILE A 146 12.24 -8.87 19.42
CA ILE A 146 11.79 -9.69 20.55
C ILE A 146 10.29 -10.02 20.45
N GLY A 147 9.49 -9.05 20.01
CA GLY A 147 8.03 -9.14 20.00
C GLY A 147 7.42 -9.61 18.67
N GLY A 148 8.23 -9.80 17.61
CA GLY A 148 7.74 -10.19 16.29
C GLY A 148 6.70 -9.24 15.71
N SER A 149 6.68 -7.99 16.18
CA SER A 149 5.64 -6.99 15.90
C SER A 149 6.31 -5.69 15.51
N LYS A 150 5.78 -5.02 14.48
CA LYS A 150 6.36 -3.78 13.98
C LYS A 150 5.61 -2.56 14.48
N VAL A 151 6.36 -1.58 14.98
CA VAL A 151 5.83 -0.26 15.32
C VAL A 151 5.71 0.55 14.03
N ILE A 152 4.50 0.93 13.68
CA ILE A 152 4.25 1.81 12.53
C ILE A 152 3.82 3.16 13.10
N VAL A 153 4.60 4.19 12.79
CA VAL A 153 4.45 5.53 13.38
C VAL A 153 3.18 6.22 12.88
N GLU A 154 2.75 5.94 11.66
CA GLU A 154 1.60 6.56 11.00
C GLU A 154 0.63 5.53 10.43
N SER A 155 -0.66 5.69 10.70
CA SER A 155 -1.69 4.78 10.19
C SER A 155 -1.85 4.88 8.67
N PRO A 156 -2.24 3.79 7.98
CA PRO A 156 -2.43 3.78 6.53
C PRO A 156 -3.41 4.84 6.01
N LYS A 157 -4.41 5.20 6.83
CA LYS A 157 -5.40 6.22 6.46
C LYS A 157 -4.79 7.62 6.40
N ILE A 158 -3.96 7.98 7.38
CA ILE A 158 -3.25 9.27 7.39
C ILE A 158 -2.27 9.33 6.21
N THR A 159 -1.56 8.24 5.92
CA THR A 159 -0.70 8.14 4.74
C THR A 159 -1.50 8.36 3.44
N CYS A 160 -2.69 7.77 3.34
CA CYS A 160 -3.57 7.92 2.18
C CYS A 160 -3.97 9.38 1.99
N ASP A 161 -4.41 10.06 3.05
CA ASP A 161 -4.83 11.46 3.00
C ASP A 161 -3.69 12.40 2.60
N LYS A 162 -2.48 12.20 3.15
CA LYS A 162 -1.28 12.97 2.77
C LYS A 162 -0.93 12.80 1.29
N LEU A 163 -0.98 11.57 0.79
CA LEU A 163 -0.65 11.28 -0.60
C LEU A 163 -1.73 11.76 -1.56
N LYS A 164 -3.01 11.77 -1.16
CA LYS A 164 -4.08 12.42 -1.93
C LYS A 164 -3.81 13.91 -2.11
N ASN A 165 -3.50 14.62 -1.01
CA ASN A 165 -3.18 16.04 -1.07
C ASN A 165 -1.96 16.31 -1.97
N TYR A 166 -0.88 15.53 -1.80
CA TYR A 166 0.29 15.61 -2.67
C TYR A 166 -0.08 15.40 -4.15
N THR A 167 -0.96 14.43 -4.43
CA THR A 167 -1.39 14.12 -5.79
C THR A 167 -2.17 15.26 -6.41
N ILE A 168 -3.12 15.84 -5.68
CA ILE A 168 -3.93 16.99 -6.14
C ILE A 168 -3.03 18.19 -6.48
N GLU A 169 -2.02 18.47 -5.66
CA GLU A 169 -1.12 19.62 -5.85
C GLU A 169 -0.13 19.44 -7.01
N ASN A 170 0.22 18.20 -7.39
CA ASN A 170 1.33 17.91 -8.30
C ASN A 170 0.94 17.15 -9.58
N SER A 171 -0.33 16.79 -9.74
CA SER A 171 -0.83 16.00 -10.89
C SER A 171 -0.69 16.71 -12.23
N THR A 172 -0.65 18.04 -12.26
CA THR A 172 -0.50 18.85 -13.49
C THR A 172 0.82 18.61 -14.22
N ASN A 173 1.82 18.02 -13.55
CA ASN A 173 3.12 17.70 -14.12
C ASN A 173 3.17 16.31 -14.79
N LEU A 174 2.07 15.56 -14.79
CA LEU A 174 2.00 14.23 -15.38
C LEU A 174 1.56 14.30 -16.86
N PRO A 175 2.03 13.35 -17.70
CA PRO A 175 1.62 13.28 -19.11
C PRO A 175 0.19 12.75 -19.30
N PHE A 176 -0.54 12.47 -18.21
CA PHE A 176 -1.92 11.98 -18.20
C PHE A 176 -2.67 12.49 -16.96
N ASN A 177 -3.99 12.44 -17.01
CA ASN A 177 -4.85 12.87 -15.92
C ASN A 177 -4.95 11.81 -14.83
N LEU A 178 -5.20 12.28 -13.60
CA LEU A 178 -5.51 11.45 -12.44
C LEU A 178 -6.91 11.78 -11.93
N GLU A 179 -7.68 10.72 -11.64
CA GLU A 179 -8.92 10.69 -10.86
C GLU A 179 -8.62 10.53 -9.36
#